data_AF-A0A7Y4R8R9-F1
#
_entry.id   AF-A0A7Y4R8R9-F1
#
_cell.length_a   1.000
_cell.length_b   1.000
_cell.length_c   1.000
_cell.angle_alpha   90.00
_cell.angle_beta   90.00
_cell.angle_gamma   90.00
#
_symmetry.space_group_name_H-M   'P 1'
#
loop_
_entity.id
_entity.type
_entity.pdbx_description
1 polymer ?
#
loop_
_entity_poly.entity_id
_entity_poly.type
_entity_poly.pdbx_seq_one_letter_code
_entity_poly.pdbx_strand_id
1 'polypeptide(L)'
;MKLIFLDGFSGETVGQLLALEETHRIDSLVLAFEQAIAQKAAREGSESLTIEEQTVLAVEALEREVNNGGYLQFFVNSSVEFAPIIVGALRRIGCPSVAAITESAISALRVPALSVGAIQRVIDDDDDIRDKVLGECDGRYFECRESIEDRLFSFIKANKSKIDI
;
A
#
# COMPACT_ATOMS: atom_id res chain seq x y z
N MET A 1 13.52 -25.47 -1.75
CA MET A 1 12.61 -25.63 -0.60
C MET A 1 11.35 -24.83 -0.91
N LYS A 2 10.15 -25.36 -0.63
CA LYS A 2 8.90 -24.59 -0.83
C LYS A 2 8.68 -23.74 0.41
N LEU A 3 8.57 -22.41 0.24
CA LEU A 3 8.30 -21.49 1.34
C LEU A 3 6.87 -21.69 1.87
N ILE A 4 6.69 -21.50 3.18
CA ILE A 4 5.44 -21.66 3.92
C ILE A 4 4.64 -20.35 3.86
N PHE A 5 3.32 -20.44 3.80
CA PHE A 5 2.46 -19.26 3.96
C PHE A 5 2.13 -19.10 5.44
N LEU A 6 2.36 -17.91 6.00
CA LEU A 6 1.99 -17.59 7.38
C LEU A 6 0.48 -17.29 7.46
N ASP A 7 -0.25 -18.02 8.30
CA ASP A 7 -1.71 -17.89 8.46
C ASP A 7 -2.08 -16.70 9.37
N GLY A 8 -1.67 -15.51 8.94
CA GLY A 8 -1.92 -14.25 9.60
C GLY A 8 -1.03 -13.95 10.82
N PHE A 9 -1.22 -12.74 11.34
CA PHE A 9 -0.56 -12.25 12.54
C PHE A 9 -1.22 -12.83 13.80
N SER A 10 -0.40 -13.38 14.71
CA SER A 10 -0.84 -14.02 15.94
C SER A 10 -0.23 -13.41 17.23
N GLY A 11 0.39 -12.24 17.11
CA GLY A 11 1.03 -11.53 18.23
C GLY A 11 2.55 -11.60 18.24
N GLU A 12 3.16 -11.95 17.11
CA GLU A 12 4.60 -11.96 16.93
C GLU A 12 5.21 -10.56 17.07
N THR A 13 6.39 -10.47 17.66
CA THR A 13 7.22 -9.26 17.58
C THR A 13 7.78 -9.08 16.16
N VAL A 14 8.22 -7.86 15.83
CA VAL A 14 8.97 -7.57 14.60
C VAL A 14 10.12 -8.57 14.39
N GLY A 15 10.89 -8.85 15.44
CA GLY A 15 12.02 -9.78 15.37
C GLY A 15 11.61 -11.22 15.02
N GLN A 16 10.46 -11.68 15.53
CA GLN A 16 9.92 -13.00 15.23
C GLN A 16 9.45 -13.09 13.79
N LEU A 17 8.69 -12.10 13.28
CA LEU A 17 8.26 -12.09 11.87
C LEU A 17 9.45 -12.03 10.91
N LEU A 18 10.47 -11.23 11.20
CA LEU A 18 11.67 -11.15 10.36
C LEU A 18 12.49 -12.45 10.36
N ALA A 19 12.49 -13.20 11.47
CA ALA A 19 13.19 -14.49 11.54
C ALA A 19 12.57 -15.56 10.63
N LEU A 20 11.34 -15.35 10.14
CA LEU A 20 10.63 -16.28 9.27
C LEU A 20 11.01 -16.16 7.79
N GLU A 21 11.77 -15.12 7.38
CA GLU A 21 12.12 -14.81 5.98
C GLU A 21 12.59 -16.02 5.14
N GLU A 22 13.49 -16.84 5.69
CA GLU A 22 14.07 -17.99 4.96
C GLU A 22 13.12 -19.18 4.81
N THR A 23 12.01 -19.16 5.54
CA THR A 23 11.07 -20.28 5.65
C THR A 23 9.68 -19.94 5.14
N HIS A 24 9.31 -18.66 5.14
CA HIS A 24 7.98 -18.17 4.78
C HIS A 24 8.02 -17.29 3.54
N ARG A 25 6.89 -17.22 2.84
CA ARG A 25 6.75 -16.35 1.68
C ARG A 25 6.68 -14.88 2.13
N ILE A 26 7.33 -14.00 1.38
CA ILE A 26 7.41 -12.57 1.69
C ILE A 26 6.01 -11.93 1.73
N ASP A 27 5.14 -12.22 0.76
CA ASP A 27 3.75 -11.74 0.73
C ASP A 27 3.01 -12.04 2.04
N SER A 28 3.16 -13.26 2.57
CA SER A 28 2.52 -13.63 3.85
C SER A 28 3.12 -12.93 5.07
N LEU A 29 4.41 -12.58 5.03
CA LEU A 29 5.07 -11.83 6.10
C LEU A 29 4.68 -10.35 6.07
N VAL A 30 4.63 -9.75 4.88
CA VAL A 30 4.18 -8.37 4.71
C VAL A 30 2.72 -8.24 5.14
N LEU A 31 1.85 -9.17 4.75
CA LEU A 31 0.47 -9.24 5.23
C LEU A 31 0.39 -9.32 6.76
N ALA A 32 1.26 -10.10 7.41
CA ALA A 32 1.29 -10.16 8.88
C ALA A 32 1.70 -8.82 9.50
N PHE A 33 2.66 -8.10 8.91
CA PHE A 33 3.01 -6.74 9.34
C PHE A 33 1.83 -5.77 9.15
N GLU A 34 1.16 -5.80 8.01
CA GLU A 34 -0.04 -4.98 7.75
C GLU A 34 -1.10 -5.23 8.83
N GLN A 35 -1.43 -6.50 9.10
CA GLN A 35 -2.41 -6.89 10.10
C GLN A 35 -2.03 -6.40 11.51
N ALA A 36 -0.77 -6.56 11.90
CA ALA A 36 -0.28 -6.12 13.20
C ALA A 36 -0.38 -4.59 13.37
N ILE A 37 0.03 -3.84 12.34
CA ILE A 37 -0.05 -2.38 12.32
C ILE A 37 -1.50 -1.91 12.34
N ALA A 38 -2.39 -2.56 11.57
CA ALA A 38 -3.81 -2.24 11.56
C ALA A 38 -4.47 -2.51 12.93
N GLN A 39 -4.08 -3.59 13.61
CA GLN A 39 -4.55 -3.87 14.99
C GLN A 39 -4.09 -2.80 15.98
N LYS A 40 -2.84 -2.34 15.87
CA LYS A 40 -2.34 -1.20 16.66
C LYS A 40 -3.15 0.06 16.38
N ALA A 41 -3.35 0.42 15.11
CA ALA A 41 -4.14 1.59 14.73
C ALA A 41 -5.57 1.53 15.30
N ALA A 42 -6.20 0.35 15.27
CA ALA A 42 -7.52 0.15 15.85
C ALA A 42 -7.54 0.30 17.39
N ARG A 43 -6.44 -0.04 18.07
CA ARG A 43 -6.30 0.04 19.54
C ARG A 43 -5.91 1.45 20.03
N GLU A 44 -5.02 2.11 19.30
CA GLU A 44 -4.29 3.31 19.75
C GLU A 44 -4.58 4.56 18.92
N GLY A 45 -5.32 4.42 17.80
CA GLY A 45 -5.59 5.49 16.85
C GLY A 45 -4.53 5.57 15.75
N SER A 46 -4.93 5.95 14.53
CA SER A 46 -4.01 6.06 13.38
C SER A 46 -2.92 7.12 13.57
N GLU A 47 -3.15 8.11 14.45
CA GLU A 47 -2.17 9.11 14.84
C GLU A 47 -0.99 8.56 15.65
N SER A 48 -1.15 7.37 16.24
CA SER A 48 -0.06 6.65 16.94
C SER A 48 0.94 6.02 15.97
N LEU A 49 0.56 5.86 14.70
CA LEU A 49 1.38 5.15 13.72
C LEU A 49 2.60 5.97 13.31
N THR A 50 3.75 5.30 13.26
CA THR A 50 4.95 5.90 12.70
C THR A 50 4.82 6.11 11.20
N ILE A 51 5.69 6.96 10.66
CA ILE A 51 5.73 7.23 9.22
C ILE A 51 6.11 5.96 8.43
N GLU A 52 6.85 5.03 9.04
CA GLU A 52 7.17 3.71 8.51
C GLU A 52 5.95 2.78 8.51
N GLU A 53 5.20 2.73 9.60
CA GLU A 53 3.97 1.94 9.71
C GLU A 53 2.90 2.40 8.70
N GLN A 54 2.70 3.71 8.57
CA GLN A 54 1.81 4.29 7.56
C GLN A 54 2.26 3.95 6.12
N THR A 55 3.57 3.79 5.89
CA THR A 55 4.10 3.39 4.57
C THR A 55 3.70 1.95 4.24
N VAL A 56 3.79 1.05 5.23
CA VAL A 56 3.39 -0.35 5.06
C VAL A 56 1.90 -0.43 4.72
N LEU A 57 1.04 0.19 5.54
CA LEU A 57 -0.41 0.20 5.28
C LEU A 57 -0.76 0.80 3.92
N ALA A 58 -0.15 1.94 3.56
CA ALA A 58 -0.46 2.61 2.30
C ALA A 58 -0.08 1.75 1.08
N VAL A 59 1.10 1.13 1.10
CA VAL A 59 1.59 0.33 -0.04
C VAL A 59 0.78 -0.96 -0.18
N GLU A 60 0.51 -1.67 0.91
CA GLU A 60 -0.31 -2.90 0.87
C GLU A 60 -1.74 -2.59 0.43
N ALA A 61 -2.32 -1.50 0.93
CA ALA A 61 -3.63 -1.05 0.48
C ALA A 61 -3.65 -0.77 -1.03
N LEU A 62 -2.66 -0.06 -1.57
CA LEU A 62 -2.57 0.17 -3.01
C LEU A 62 -2.45 -1.15 -3.78
N GLU A 63 -1.54 -2.02 -3.37
CA GLU A 63 -1.28 -3.28 -4.07
C GLU A 63 -2.54 -4.15 -4.13
N ARG A 64 -3.20 -4.32 -2.98
CA ARG A 64 -4.45 -5.07 -2.85
C ARG A 64 -5.58 -4.50 -3.71
N GLU A 65 -5.78 -3.19 -3.73
CA GLU A 65 -6.88 -2.60 -4.50
C GLU A 65 -6.60 -2.63 -6.00
N VAL A 66 -5.38 -2.27 -6.43
CA VAL A 66 -5.03 -2.22 -7.86
C VAL A 66 -5.00 -3.63 -8.47
N ASN A 67 -4.49 -4.63 -7.76
CA ASN A 67 -4.51 -6.02 -8.24
C ASN A 67 -5.94 -6.60 -8.34
N ASN A 68 -6.88 -6.11 -7.54
CA ASN A 68 -8.26 -6.61 -7.54
C ASN A 68 -9.19 -5.88 -8.52
N GLY A 69 -9.02 -4.56 -8.68
CA GLY A 69 -9.92 -3.74 -9.50
C GLY A 69 -9.32 -2.42 -9.99
N GLY A 70 -8.01 -2.31 -10.03
CA GLY A 70 -7.30 -1.14 -10.56
C GLY A 70 -7.33 0.08 -9.63
N TYR A 71 -6.78 1.19 -10.14
CA TYR A 71 -6.75 2.47 -9.43
C TYR A 71 -8.14 3.00 -9.10
N LEU A 72 -9.16 2.70 -9.92
CA LEU A 72 -10.54 3.06 -9.60
C LEU A 72 -10.95 2.45 -8.26
N GLN A 73 -10.66 1.16 -8.05
CA GLN A 73 -10.98 0.49 -6.79
C GLN A 73 -10.21 1.10 -5.61
N PHE A 74 -8.94 1.50 -5.80
CA PHE A 74 -8.17 2.21 -4.78
C PHE A 74 -8.82 3.54 -4.35
N PHE A 75 -9.42 4.28 -5.29
CA PHE A 75 -10.08 5.55 -4.99
C PHE A 75 -11.53 5.43 -4.50
N VAL A 76 -12.23 4.33 -4.80
CA VAL A 76 -13.60 4.06 -4.35
C VAL A 76 -13.62 3.47 -2.93
N ASN A 77 -12.68 2.58 -2.63
CA ASN A 77 -12.63 1.88 -1.35
C ASN A 77 -12.00 2.75 -0.25
N SER A 78 -12.06 2.30 1.00
CA SER A 78 -11.50 3.01 2.16
C SER A 78 -10.00 3.33 2.02
N SER A 79 -9.28 2.56 1.20
CA SER A 79 -7.86 2.78 0.87
C SER A 79 -7.56 4.16 0.27
N VAL A 80 -8.57 4.89 -0.22
CA VAL A 80 -8.46 6.29 -0.63
C VAL A 80 -7.89 7.20 0.46
N GLU A 81 -7.99 6.80 1.74
CA GLU A 81 -7.36 7.51 2.86
C GLU A 81 -5.83 7.68 2.69
N PHE A 82 -5.18 6.76 1.97
CA PHE A 82 -3.73 6.79 1.74
C PHE A 82 -3.32 7.63 0.52
N ALA A 83 -4.26 8.15 -0.26
CA ALA A 83 -3.97 8.97 -1.45
C ALA A 83 -2.99 10.14 -1.20
N PRO A 84 -3.03 10.87 -0.06
CA PRO A 84 -2.05 11.91 0.24
C PRO A 84 -0.59 11.44 0.33
N ILE A 85 -0.36 10.21 0.78
CA ILE A 85 0.99 9.73 1.13
C ILE A 85 1.53 8.68 0.18
N ILE A 86 0.67 8.01 -0.60
CA ILE A 86 1.03 6.81 -1.36
C ILE A 86 2.19 7.03 -2.35
N VAL A 87 2.23 8.17 -3.05
CA VAL A 87 3.33 8.47 -3.99
C VAL A 87 4.66 8.60 -3.23
N GLY A 88 4.65 9.25 -2.07
CA GLY A 88 5.81 9.36 -1.19
C GLY A 88 6.23 8.01 -0.62
N ALA A 89 5.27 7.19 -0.19
CA ALA A 89 5.49 5.84 0.32
C ALA A 89 6.17 4.94 -0.72
N LEU A 90 5.66 4.90 -1.95
CA LEU A 90 6.25 4.14 -3.06
C LEU A 90 7.69 4.58 -3.37
N ARG A 91 7.95 5.89 -3.41
CA ARG A 91 9.33 6.40 -3.58
C ARG A 91 10.24 5.97 -2.45
N ARG A 92 9.76 5.95 -1.20
CA ARG A 92 10.54 5.57 -0.01
C ARG A 92 10.93 4.10 0.03
N ILE A 93 10.09 3.21 -0.50
CA ILE A 93 10.45 1.79 -0.64
C ILE A 93 11.27 1.50 -1.91
N GLY A 94 11.54 2.54 -2.73
CA GLY A 94 12.34 2.40 -3.94
C GLY A 94 11.55 1.89 -5.15
N CYS A 95 10.26 2.20 -5.24
CA CYS A 95 9.38 1.95 -6.40
C CYS A 95 9.06 3.26 -7.17
N PRO A 96 10.05 3.93 -7.78
CA PRO A 96 9.81 5.19 -8.47
C PRO A 96 8.91 5.07 -9.70
N SER A 97 8.91 3.92 -10.40
CA SER A 97 8.08 3.72 -11.58
C SER A 97 6.61 3.56 -11.20
N VAL A 98 6.32 2.75 -10.19
CA VAL A 98 4.97 2.63 -9.63
C VAL A 98 4.51 3.97 -9.04
N ALA A 99 5.41 4.70 -8.37
CA ALA A 99 5.08 6.04 -7.85
C ALA A 99 4.64 7.01 -8.96
N ALA A 100 5.32 7.00 -10.12
CA ALA A 100 4.97 7.86 -11.25
C ALA A 100 3.64 7.45 -11.91
N ILE A 101 3.32 6.15 -11.94
CA ILE A 101 2.02 5.66 -12.41
C ILE A 101 0.91 6.12 -11.44
N THR A 102 1.10 5.91 -10.14
CA THR A 102 0.15 6.33 -9.10
C THR A 102 -0.05 7.85 -9.10
N GLU A 103 1.00 8.63 -9.30
CA GLU A 103 0.91 10.10 -9.42
C GLU A 103 0.11 10.52 -10.67
N SER A 104 0.21 9.76 -11.77
CA SER A 104 -0.62 9.97 -12.98
C SER A 104 -2.10 9.68 -12.69
N ALA A 105 -2.38 8.57 -12.00
CA ALA A 105 -3.74 8.19 -11.60
C ALA A 105 -4.38 9.25 -10.67
N ILE A 106 -3.63 9.73 -9.67
CA ILE A 106 -4.06 10.81 -8.77
C ILE A 106 -4.31 12.11 -9.55
N SER A 107 -3.43 12.46 -10.50
CA SER A 107 -3.58 13.68 -11.31
C SER A 107 -4.82 13.64 -12.19
N ALA A 108 -5.27 12.45 -12.63
CA ALA A 108 -6.48 12.27 -13.41
C ALA A 108 -7.75 12.69 -12.67
N LEU A 109 -7.74 12.63 -11.33
CA LEU A 109 -8.87 13.02 -10.48
C LEU A 109 -9.14 14.53 -10.52
N ARG A 110 -8.14 15.35 -10.85
CA ARG A 110 -8.24 16.83 -10.95
C ARG A 110 -8.83 17.49 -9.69
N VAL A 111 -8.57 16.91 -8.53
CA VAL A 111 -9.05 17.42 -7.24
C VAL A 111 -8.15 18.53 -6.71
N PRO A 112 -8.72 19.55 -6.01
CA PRO A 112 -7.92 20.62 -5.42
C PRO A 112 -7.10 20.17 -4.20
N ALA A 113 -7.48 19.07 -3.57
CA ALA A 113 -6.78 18.46 -2.44
C ALA A 113 -7.06 16.95 -2.40
N LEU A 114 -6.09 16.17 -1.93
CA LEU A 114 -6.19 14.71 -1.82
C LEU A 114 -6.93 14.25 -0.55
N SER A 115 -8.08 14.85 -0.24
CA SER A 115 -8.90 14.36 0.88
C SER A 115 -9.91 13.33 0.40
N VAL A 116 -10.27 12.37 1.27
CA VAL A 116 -11.30 11.35 1.01
C VAL A 116 -12.56 11.98 0.42
N GLY A 117 -13.09 13.04 1.05
CA GLY A 117 -14.30 13.69 0.58
C GLY A 117 -14.15 14.46 -0.74
N ALA A 118 -12.95 14.91 -1.11
CA ALA A 118 -12.72 15.56 -2.40
C ALA A 118 -12.62 14.52 -3.53
N ILE A 119 -11.95 13.40 -3.26
CA ILE A 119 -11.81 12.29 -4.21
C ILE A 119 -13.14 11.59 -4.42
N GLN A 120 -13.89 11.26 -3.37
CA GLN A 120 -15.18 10.59 -3.49
C GLN A 120 -16.16 11.40 -4.36
N ARG A 121 -16.22 12.73 -4.15
CA ARG A 121 -17.07 13.62 -4.93
C ARG A 121 -16.79 13.59 -6.43
N VAL A 122 -15.52 13.41 -6.84
CA VAL A 122 -15.21 13.31 -8.27
C VAL A 122 -15.42 11.89 -8.78
N ILE A 123 -15.08 10.87 -7.99
CA ILE A 123 -15.20 9.46 -8.38
C ILE A 123 -16.65 9.03 -8.57
N ASP A 124 -17.58 9.58 -7.78
CA ASP A 124 -19.01 9.30 -7.90
C ASP A 124 -19.63 9.84 -9.21
N ASP A 125 -18.98 10.80 -9.86
CA ASP A 125 -19.40 11.36 -11.13
C ASP A 125 -18.78 10.58 -12.31
N ASP A 126 -19.57 10.34 -13.36
CA ASP A 126 -19.08 9.75 -14.61
C ASP A 126 -18.10 10.69 -15.32
N ASP A 127 -16.88 10.22 -15.60
CA ASP A 127 -15.86 10.95 -16.36
C ASP A 127 -15.05 9.98 -17.24
N ASP A 128 -15.46 9.85 -18.50
CA ASP A 128 -14.81 8.99 -19.49
C ASP A 128 -13.31 9.31 -19.67
N ILE A 129 -12.90 10.57 -19.49
CA ILE A 129 -11.50 10.98 -19.67
C ILE A 129 -10.68 10.50 -18.47
N ARG A 130 -11.18 10.70 -17.25
CA ARG A 130 -10.56 10.17 -16.03
C ARG A 130 -10.46 8.66 -16.12
N ASP A 131 -11.56 7.98 -16.41
CA ASP A 131 -11.63 6.52 -16.37
C ASP A 131 -10.73 5.87 -17.43
N LYS A 132 -10.62 6.50 -18.62
CA LYS A 132 -9.62 6.10 -19.61
C LYS A 132 -8.20 6.22 -19.08
N VAL A 133 -7.85 7.34 -18.44
CA VAL A 133 -6.49 7.52 -17.87
C VAL A 133 -6.23 6.53 -16.74
N LEU A 134 -7.22 6.23 -15.91
CA LEU A 134 -7.09 5.21 -14.86
C LEU A 134 -6.83 3.82 -15.48
N GLY A 135 -7.58 3.43 -16.50
CA GLY A 135 -7.33 2.17 -17.21
C GLY A 135 -5.95 2.09 -17.89
N GLU A 136 -5.44 3.20 -18.42
CA GLU A 136 -4.06 3.28 -18.92
C GLU A 136 -3.02 3.13 -17.79
N CYS A 137 -3.31 3.67 -16.61
CA CYS A 137 -2.46 3.50 -15.43
C CYS A 137 -2.48 2.05 -14.91
N ASP A 138 -3.63 1.39 -14.92
CA ASP A 138 -3.75 -0.03 -14.57
C ASP A 138 -2.88 -0.89 -15.48
N GLY A 139 -2.98 -0.69 -16.80
CA GLY A 139 -2.13 -1.40 -17.76
C GLY A 139 -0.63 -1.20 -17.50
N ARG A 140 -0.21 0.06 -17.29
CA ARG A 140 1.18 0.40 -16.95
C ARG A 140 1.63 -0.21 -15.60
N TYR A 141 0.72 -0.31 -14.63
CA TYR A 141 1.00 -0.93 -13.34
C TYR A 141 1.28 -2.43 -13.52
N PHE A 142 0.43 -3.14 -14.25
CA PHE A 142 0.63 -4.58 -14.52
C PHE A 142 1.86 -4.89 -15.38
N GLU A 143 2.27 -3.96 -16.24
CA GLU A 143 3.52 -4.10 -17.01
C GLU A 143 4.78 -3.72 -16.19
N CYS A 144 4.61 -3.02 -15.08
CA CYS A 144 5.72 -2.59 -14.24
C CYS A 144 6.40 -3.80 -13.58
N ARG A 145 7.73 -3.83 -13.62
CA ARG A 145 8.53 -4.94 -13.08
C ARG A 145 9.19 -4.63 -11.73
N GLU A 146 8.80 -3.53 -11.09
CA GLU A 146 9.26 -3.23 -9.75
C GLU A 146 8.60 -4.21 -8.78
N SER A 147 9.42 -5.01 -8.08
CA SER A 147 8.93 -5.91 -7.04
C SER A 147 8.53 -5.10 -5.80
N ILE A 148 7.25 -4.74 -5.69
CA ILE A 148 6.72 -3.96 -4.56
C ILE A 148 6.90 -4.73 -3.25
N GLU A 149 6.47 -5.99 -3.22
CA GLU A 149 6.55 -6.86 -2.04
C GLU A 149 7.99 -6.97 -1.49
N ASP A 150 8.97 -7.32 -2.34
CA ASP A 150 10.37 -7.47 -1.92
C ASP A 150 10.94 -6.15 -1.39
N ARG A 151 10.58 -5.04 -2.04
CA ARG A 151 11.03 -3.69 -1.67
C ARG A 151 10.41 -3.23 -0.37
N LEU A 152 9.12 -3.50 -0.16
CA LEU A 152 8.42 -3.20 1.07
C LEU A 152 8.97 -4.02 2.24
N PHE A 153 9.20 -5.32 2.04
CA PHE A 153 9.80 -6.16 3.07
C PHE A 153 11.24 -5.73 3.41
N SER A 154 12.03 -5.37 2.39
CA SER A 154 13.36 -4.77 2.60
C SER A 154 13.30 -3.46 3.39
N PHE A 155 12.30 -2.62 3.12
CA PHE A 155 12.06 -1.39 3.87
C PHE A 155 11.70 -1.66 5.33
N ILE A 156 10.83 -2.65 5.60
CA ILE A 156 10.47 -3.09 6.96
C ILE A 156 11.72 -3.55 7.71
N LYS A 157 12.54 -4.42 7.10
CA LYS A 157 13.82 -4.89 7.69
C LYS A 157 14.76 -3.75 8.03
N ALA A 158 14.93 -2.80 7.11
CA ALA A 158 15.81 -1.66 7.29
C ALA A 158 15.33 -0.69 8.39
N ASN A 159 14.03 -0.65 8.66
CA ASN A 159 13.41 0.27 9.62
C ASN A 159 12.79 -0.44 10.84
N LYS A 160 13.18 -1.68 11.11
CA LYS A 160 12.61 -2.51 12.18
C LYS A 160 12.55 -1.86 13.58
N SER A 161 13.42 -0.90 13.88
CA SER A 161 13.42 -0.18 15.17
C SER A 161 12.40 0.96 15.24
N LYS A 162 11.68 1.23 14.15
CA LYS A 162 10.64 2.27 14.03
C LYS A 162 9.26 1.69 13.73
N ILE A 163 9.18 0.36 13.65
CA ILE A 163 7.93 -0.37 13.57
C ILE A 163 7.75 -0.99 14.95
N ASP A 164 6.63 -0.69 15.58
CA ASP A 164 6.32 -1.05 16.95
C ASP A 164 4.96 -1.74 16.96
N ILE A 165 5.00 -3.08 16.91
CA ILE A 165 3.86 -3.99 16.88
C ILE A 165 4.02 -5.11 17.92
#